data_AF-H1KR41-F1
#
_entry.id   AF-H1KR41-F1
#
_cell.length_a   1.000
_cell.length_b   1.000
_cell.length_c   1.000
_cell.angle_alpha   90.00
_cell.angle_beta   90.00
_cell.angle_gamma   90.00
#
_symmetry.space_group_name_H-M   'P 1'
#
loop_
_entity.id
_entity.type
_entity.pdbx_description
1 polymer ?
#
loop_
_entity_poly.entity_id
_entity_poly.type
_entity_poly.pdbx_seq_one_letter_code
_entity_poly.pdbx_strand_id
1 'polypeptide(L)'
;AVNVTLLGGGFGRKSKPDYVVEAALCSQAMDGQPVKLVWTREDDIQHSYYHTISVERIEAGVDEKGMPVAWLHRSVAPTIGS
;
A
#
# COMPACT_ATOMS: atom_id res chain seq x y z
N ALA A 1 -15.55 -16.56 -5.82
CA ALA A 1 -14.38 -16.27 -6.67
C ALA A 1 -14.36 -14.77 -6.98
N VAL A 2 -13.19 -14.14 -7.12
CA VAL A 2 -13.05 -12.71 -7.46
C VAL A 2 -12.57 -12.59 -8.90
N ASN A 3 -13.22 -11.75 -9.71
CA ASN A 3 -12.81 -11.44 -11.08
C ASN A 3 -11.93 -10.19 -11.08
N VAL A 4 -10.69 -10.31 -11.55
CA VAL A 4 -9.74 -9.17 -11.61
C VAL A 4 -9.91 -8.46 -12.95
N THR A 5 -10.26 -7.18 -12.93
CA THR A 5 -10.45 -6.37 -14.13
C THR A 5 -9.16 -5.67 -14.55
N LEU A 6 -9.15 -5.10 -15.77
CA LEU A 6 -8.13 -4.12 -16.14
C LEU A 6 -8.20 -2.91 -15.19
N LEU A 7 -7.04 -2.36 -14.83
CA LEU A 7 -6.89 -1.29 -13.85
C LEU A 7 -5.87 -0.26 -14.36
N GLY A 8 -6.17 1.03 -14.17
CA GLY A 8 -5.31 2.16 -14.57
C GLY A 8 -4.10 2.39 -13.67
N GLY A 9 -3.38 1.33 -13.27
CA GLY A 9 -2.21 1.40 -12.39
C GLY A 9 -2.55 1.30 -10.90
N GLY A 10 -1.64 0.71 -10.12
CA GLY A 10 -1.86 0.44 -8.70
C GLY A 10 -0.69 0.78 -7.79
N PHE A 11 0.56 0.73 -8.25
CA PHE A 11 1.77 1.13 -7.50
C PHE A 11 1.81 0.61 -6.04
N GLY A 12 1.33 -0.61 -5.80
CA GLY A 12 1.22 -1.22 -4.46
C GLY A 12 -0.07 -0.89 -3.71
N ARG A 13 -0.71 0.26 -3.96
CA ARG A 13 -1.95 0.68 -3.29
C ARG A 13 -3.11 -0.31 -3.44
N LYS A 14 -3.28 -0.90 -4.63
CA LYS A 14 -4.36 -1.85 -4.91
C LYS A 14 -4.05 -3.31 -4.47
N SER A 15 -3.02 -3.50 -3.64
CA SER A 15 -2.77 -4.78 -2.94
C SER A 15 -3.67 -4.99 -1.72
N LYS A 16 -4.25 -3.91 -1.19
CA LYS A 16 -5.22 -3.95 -0.10
C LYS A 16 -6.64 -4.04 -0.68
N PRO A 17 -7.53 -4.89 -0.11
CA PRO A 17 -8.83 -5.18 -0.70
C PRO A 17 -9.95 -4.23 -0.24
N ASP A 18 -9.63 -3.13 0.45
CA ASP A 18 -10.58 -2.21 1.08
C ASP A 18 -11.73 -1.79 0.16
N TYR A 19 -11.43 -1.30 -1.05
CA TYR A 19 -12.43 -0.88 -2.03
C TYR A 19 -13.30 -2.04 -2.57
N VAL A 20 -12.78 -3.28 -2.63
CA VAL A 20 -13.56 -4.45 -3.08
C VAL A 20 -14.48 -4.94 -1.95
N VAL A 21 -13.99 -4.89 -0.71
CA VAL A 21 -14.77 -5.24 0.48
C VAL A 21 -15.95 -4.28 0.63
N GLU A 22 -15.74 -2.97 0.44
CA GLU A 22 -16.82 -1.99 0.48
C GLU A 22 -17.89 -2.30 -0.59
N ALA A 23 -17.49 -2.55 -1.83
CA ALA A 23 -18.43 -2.90 -2.90
C ALA A 23 -19.25 -4.16 -2.57
N ALA A 24 -18.62 -5.17 -1.97
CA ALA A 24 -19.30 -6.39 -1.53
C ALA A 24 -20.30 -6.13 -0.39
N LEU A 25 -19.91 -5.31 0.60
CA LEU A 25 -20.79 -4.92 1.71
C LEU A 25 -21.98 -4.08 1.22
N CYS A 26 -21.78 -3.15 0.29
CA CYS A 26 -22.88 -2.40 -0.32
C CYS A 26 -23.85 -3.33 -1.06
N SER A 27 -23.34 -4.28 -1.85
CA SER A 27 -24.19 -5.26 -2.54
C SER A 27 -24.97 -6.13 -1.55
N GLN A 28 -24.34 -6.58 -0.46
CA GLN A 28 -25.00 -7.32 0.61
C GLN A 28 -26.12 -6.51 1.27
N ALA A 29 -25.86 -5.23 1.57
CA ALA A 29 -26.87 -4.33 2.15
C ALA A 29 -28.03 -4.03 1.20
N MET A 30 -27.86 -4.30 -0.09
CA MET A 30 -28.89 -4.19 -1.13
C MET A 30 -29.45 -5.56 -1.54
N ASP A 31 -29.52 -6.53 -0.63
CA ASP A 31 -30.06 -7.87 -0.87
C ASP A 31 -29.41 -8.60 -2.08
N GLY A 32 -28.11 -8.39 -2.27
CA GLY A 32 -27.34 -9.00 -3.35
C GLY A 32 -27.50 -8.35 -4.72
N GLN A 33 -28.11 -7.17 -4.81
CA GLN A 33 -28.19 -6.42 -6.06
C GLN A 33 -26.79 -6.01 -6.56
N PRO A 34 -26.57 -5.94 -7.89
CA PRO A 34 -25.31 -5.45 -8.45
C PRO A 34 -25.04 -3.99 -8.05
N VAL A 35 -23.85 -3.74 -7.50
CA VAL A 35 -23.38 -2.40 -7.12
C VAL A 35 -22.15 -2.02 -7.92
N LYS A 36 -22.15 -0.81 -8.50
CA LYS A 36 -20.96 -0.18 -9.07
C LYS A 36 -20.46 0.88 -8.10
N LEU A 37 -19.32 0.61 -7.47
CA LEU A 37 -18.67 1.52 -6.55
C LEU A 37 -17.48 2.19 -7.24
N VAL A 38 -17.42 3.52 -7.17
CA VAL A 38 -16.31 4.32 -7.70
C VAL A 38 -15.99 5.40 -6.67
N TRP A 39 -14.77 5.36 -6.13
CA TRP A 39 -14.28 6.42 -5.26
C TRP A 39 -13.95 7.68 -6.05
N THR A 40 -14.21 8.83 -5.43
CA THR A 40 -13.66 10.09 -5.93
C THR A 40 -12.15 10.11 -5.74
N ARG A 41 -11.46 11.08 -6.36
CA ARG A 41 -10.01 11.22 -6.14
C ARG A 41 -9.73 11.56 -4.68
N GLU A 42 -10.55 12.40 -4.09
CA GLU A 42 -10.44 12.88 -2.72
C GLU A 42 -10.63 11.73 -1.73
N ASP A 43 -11.62 10.86 -1.95
CA ASP A 43 -11.83 9.66 -1.12
C ASP A 43 -10.66 8.67 -1.24
N ASP A 44 -10.15 8.45 -2.45
CA ASP A 44 -8.96 7.62 -2.65
C ASP A 44 -7.77 8.24 -1.92
N ILE A 45 -7.55 9.55 -1.93
CA ILE A 45 -6.47 10.15 -1.13
C ILE A 45 -6.74 9.98 0.38
N GLN A 46 -7.95 10.23 0.85
CA GLN A 46 -8.22 10.24 2.29
C GLN A 46 -8.20 8.85 2.94
N HIS A 47 -8.66 7.82 2.23
CA HIS A 47 -8.92 6.48 2.80
C HIS A 47 -7.95 5.40 2.31
N SER A 48 -6.94 5.79 1.55
CA SER A 48 -5.95 4.86 1.01
C SER A 48 -4.82 4.52 1.95
N TYR A 49 -4.23 3.37 1.68
CA TYR A 49 -2.98 2.96 2.30
C TYR A 49 -1.79 3.62 1.62
N TYR A 50 -1.03 4.35 2.41
CA TYR A 50 0.21 4.99 2.00
C TYR A 50 1.42 4.09 2.26
N HIS A 51 2.53 4.40 1.60
CA HIS A 51 3.81 3.80 1.96
C HIS A 51 4.12 4.16 3.41
N THR A 52 4.68 3.20 4.16
CA THR A 52 5.07 3.47 5.54
C THR A 52 6.22 4.48 5.57
N ILE A 53 6.16 5.40 6.52
CA ILE A 53 7.33 6.19 6.88
C ILE A 53 8.35 5.22 7.49
N SER A 54 9.64 5.37 7.18
CA SER A 54 10.69 4.59 7.83
C SER A 54 11.80 5.48 8.35
N VAL A 55 12.51 5.00 9.37
CA VAL A 55 13.75 5.59 9.85
C VAL A 55 14.86 4.60 9.59
N GLU A 56 15.87 5.06 8.85
CA GLU A 56 17.03 4.28 8.47
C GLU A 56 18.28 4.90 9.13
N ARG A 57 18.96 4.15 9.99
CA ARG A 57 20.29 4.50 10.48
C ARG A 57 21.31 3.61 9.81
N ILE A 58 22.15 4.20 8.97
CA ILE A 58 23.19 3.52 8.21
C ILE A 58 24.55 4.05 8.65
N GLU A 59 25.44 3.13 9.03
CA GLU A 59 26.85 3.38 9.30
C GLU A 59 27.66 2.48 8.35
N ALA A 60 28.65 3.05 7.67
CA ALA A 60 29.49 2.33 6.73
C ALA A 60 30.97 2.65 6.97
N GLY A 61 31.82 1.62 6.86
CA GLY A 61 33.27 1.79 6.78
C GLY A 61 33.73 1.67 5.34
N VAL A 62 34.67 2.52 4.93
CA VAL A 62 35.29 2.48 3.59
C VAL A 62 36.81 2.32 3.71
N ASP A 63 37.42 1.63 2.76
CA ASP A 63 38.88 1.55 2.65
C ASP A 63 39.47 2.79 1.96
N GLU A 64 40.80 2.80 1.80
CA GLU A 64 41.54 3.90 1.17
C GLU A 64 41.18 4.13 -0.31
N LYS A 65 40.60 3.13 -0.98
CA LYS A 65 40.12 3.22 -2.36
C LYS A 65 38.65 3.68 -2.43
N GLY A 66 38.03 3.97 -1.28
CA GLY A 66 36.63 4.33 -1.17
C GLY A 66 35.67 3.13 -1.29
N MET A 67 36.17 1.90 -1.19
CA MET A 67 35.35 0.70 -1.28
C MET A 67 34.73 0.36 0.07
N PRO A 68 33.44 -0.03 0.13
CA PRO A 68 32.82 -0.45 1.39
C PRO A 68 33.49 -1.69 1.98
N VAL A 69 33.86 -1.63 3.26
CA VAL A 69 34.45 -2.76 4.01
C VAL A 69 33.62 -3.18 5.22
N ALA A 70 32.71 -2.31 5.69
CA ALA A 70 31.79 -2.62 6.78
C ALA A 70 30.45 -1.92 6.56
N TRP A 71 29.37 -2.55 7.05
CA TRP A 71 28.00 -2.05 6.93
C TRP A 71 27.19 -2.39 8.17
N LEU A 72 26.57 -1.38 8.77
CA LEU A 72 25.62 -1.53 9.86
C LEU A 72 24.37 -0.72 9.52
N HIS A 73 23.24 -1.41 9.42
CA HIS A 73 21.96 -0.80 9.08
C HIS A 73 20.91 -1.20 10.10
N ARG A 74 20.30 -0.19 10.72
CA ARG A 74 19.15 -0.33 11.61
C ARG A 74 17.96 0.36 10.95
N SER A 75 16.93 -0.41 10.64
CA SER A 75 15.69 0.07 10.03
C SER A 75 14.54 -0.10 11.01
N VAL A 76 13.67 0.89 11.09
CA VAL A 76 12.36 0.75 11.75
C VAL A 76 11.29 1.34 10.83
N ALA A 77 10.18 0.62 10.70
CA ALA A 77 8.98 1.09 10.02
C ALA A 77 7.75 0.55 10.76
N PRO A 78 6.72 1.37 10.99
CA PRO A 78 5.43 0.86 11.45
C PRO A 78 4.80 -0.06 10.39
N THR A 79 3.84 -0.87 10.82
CA THR A 79 3.00 -1.60 9.87
C THR A 79 2.17 -0.60 9.06
N ILE A 80 1.95 -0.89 7.78
CA ILE A 80 1.02 -0.12 6.94
C ILE A 80 -0.40 -0.27 7.53
N GLY A 81 -0.78 0.73 8.32
CA GLY A 81 -2.07 0.85 8.99
C GLY A 81 -3.11 1.56 8.13
N SER A 82 -4.38 1.25 8.42
CA SER A 82 -5.55 1.93 7.86
C SER A 82 -5.79 3.26 8.55
#